data_AF-A0A0C5VVB9-F1
#
_entry.id   AF-A0A0C5VVB9-F1
#
_cell.length_a   1.000
_cell.length_b   1.000
_cell.length_c   1.000
_cell.angle_alpha   90.00
_cell.angle_beta   90.00
_cell.angle_gamma   90.00
#
_symmetry.space_group_name_H-M   'P 1'
#
loop_
_entity.id
_entity.type
_entity.pdbx_description
1 polymer ?
#
loop_
_entity_poly.entity_id
_entity_poly.type
_entity_poly.pdbx_seq_one_letter_code
_entity_poly.pdbx_strand_id
1 'polypeptide(L)' 'MQGQIESFDQFVILLKNTVSQMVYKHAISTVVPSRNVKIAVDDTEDGEE' A
#
# COMPACT_ATOMS: atom_id res chain seq x y z
N MET A 1 -8.70 10.43 1.63
CA MET A 1 -7.75 10.40 2.77
C MET A 1 -6.35 10.55 2.20
N GLN A 2 -5.48 11.33 2.84
CA GLN A 2 -4.09 11.54 2.42
C GLN A 2 -3.18 11.40 3.64
N GLY A 3 -1.99 10.84 3.46
CA GLY A 3 -1.04 10.58 4.52
C GLY A 3 0.04 9.60 4.09
N GLN A 4 0.93 9.27 5.02
CA GLN A 4 1.93 8.22 4.84
C GLN A 4 1.45 6.93 5.50
N ILE A 5 1.68 5.80 4.85
CA ILE A 5 1.45 4.49 5.47
C ILE A 5 2.51 4.31 6.55
N GLU A 6 2.08 4.22 7.81
CA GLU A 6 2.95 4.00 8.97
C GLU A 6 3.18 2.51 9.21
N SER A 7 2.13 1.69 9.09
CA SER A 7 2.20 0.23 9.13
C SER A 7 0.98 -0.40 8.46
N PHE A 8 1.01 -1.72 8.25
CA PHE A 8 -0.10 -2.47 7.69
C PHE A 8 -0.06 -3.93 8.16
N ASP A 9 -1.22 -4.58 8.14
CA ASP A 9 -1.35 -6.04 8.25
C ASP A 9 -2.22 -6.59 7.11
N GLN A 10 -2.76 -7.80 7.26
CA GLN A 10 -3.63 -8.43 6.26
C GLN A 10 -4.90 -7.61 5.95
N PHE A 11 -5.52 -6.96 6.94
CA PHE A 11 -6.86 -6.37 6.83
C PHE A 11 -6.92 -4.86 7.01
N VAL A 12 -5.92 -4.27 7.68
CA VAL A 12 -5.89 -2.84 8.01
C VAL A 12 -4.59 -2.18 7.58
N ILE A 13 -4.67 -0.85 7.44
CA ILE A 13 -3.54 0.06 7.20
C ILE A 13 -3.58 1.12 8.28
N LEU A 14 -2.44 1.41 8.91
CA LEU A 14 -2.29 2.58 9.77
C LEU A 14 -1.80 3.75 8.90
N LEU A 15 -2.65 4.75 8.73
CA LEU A 15 -2.38 5.94 7.92
C LEU A 15 -2.07 7.11 8.85
N LYS A 16 -0.91 7.74 8.64
CA LYS A 16 -0.47 8.91 9.42
C LYS A 16 -0.64 10.20 8.62
N ASN A 17 -1.34 11.16 9.22
CA ASN A 17 -1.38 12.56 8.78
C ASN A 17 -0.98 13.48 9.95
N THR A 18 -1.89 14.27 10.51
CA THR A 18 -1.73 14.95 11.80
C THR A 18 -1.82 13.95 12.97
N VAL A 19 -2.60 12.89 12.81
CA VAL A 19 -2.71 11.77 13.77
C VAL A 19 -2.63 10.43 13.02
N SER A 20 -2.43 9.34 13.74
CA SER A 20 -2.47 7.99 13.19
C SER A 20 -3.89 7.44 13.27
N GLN A 21 -4.40 6.91 12.15
CA GLN A 21 -5.73 6.31 12.06
C GLN A 21 -5.66 4.94 11.40
N MET A 22 -6.46 4.00 11.92
CA MET A 22 -6.61 2.66 11.34
C MET A 22 -7.70 2.69 10.25
N VAL A 23 -7.36 2.22 9.06
CA VAL A 23 -8.25 2.17 7.90
C VAL A 23 -8.40 0.71 7.45
N TYR A 24 -9.63 0.23 7.35
CA TYR A 24 -9.91 -1.13 6.85
C TYR A 24 -9.84 -1.19 5.33
N LYS A 25 -9.16 -2.21 4.79
CA LYS A 25 -8.98 -2.37 3.33
C LYS A 25 -10.27 -2.56 2.56
N HIS A 26 -11.32 -3.14 3.15
CA HIS A 26 -12.62 -3.31 2.49
C HIS A 26 -13.32 -1.98 2.17
N ALA A 27 -12.93 -0.89 2.84
CA ALA A 27 -13.46 0.45 2.60
C ALA A 27 -12.59 1.28 1.63
N ILE A 28 -11.49 0.70 1.12
CA ILE A 28 -10.55 1.36 0.20
C ILE A 28 -10.79 0.80 -1.21
N SER A 29 -11.10 1.67 -2.17
CA SER A 29 -11.23 1.28 -3.58
C SER A 29 -9.91 1.36 -4.34
N THR A 30 -9.09 2.37 -4.05
CA THR A 30 -7.81 2.64 -4.74
C THR A 30 -6.81 3.29 -3.79
N VAL A 31 -5.52 3.07 -4.06
CA VAL A 31 -4.41 3.76 -3.41
C VAL A 31 -3.57 4.41 -4.51
N VAL A 32 -3.41 5.74 -4.44
CA VAL A 32 -2.66 6.52 -5.43
C VAL A 32 -1.42 7.12 -4.76
N PRO A 33 -0.20 6.72 -5.16
CA PRO A 33 1.00 7.27 -4.57
C PRO A 33 1.27 8.70 -5.10
N SER A 34 1.90 9.55 -4.30
CA SER A 34 2.24 10.92 -4.69
C SER A 34 3.39 11.00 -5.72
N ARG A 35 4.15 9.91 -5.86
CA ARG A 35 5.23 9.71 -6.83
C ARG A 35 5.25 8.25 -7.24
N ASN A 36 5.75 7.95 -8.43
CA ASN A 36 5.89 6.56 -8.88
C ASN A 36 6.77 5.77 -7.90
N VAL A 37 6.28 4.61 -7.49
CA VAL A 37 7.00 3.69 -6.61
C VAL A 37 7.79 2.73 -7.49
N LYS A 38 9.08 2.53 -7.18
CA LYS A 38 9.86 1.44 -7.75
C LYS A 38 9.46 0.17 -7.02
N ILE A 39 8.65 -0.66 -7.66
CA ILE A 39 8.34 -2.00 -7.17
C ILE A 39 9.47 -2.87 -7.70
N ALA A 40 10.27 -3.44 -6.81
CA ALA A 40 11.10 -4.58 -7.17
C ALA A 40 10.11 -5.71 -7.43
N VAL A 41 9.80 -5.93 -8.71
CA VAL A 41 9.13 -7.15 -9.11
C VAL A 41 10.20 -8.21 -8.94
N ASP A 42 10.02 -9.15 -8.02
CA ASP A 42 10.83 -10.36 -8.05
C ASP A 42 10.60 -10.95 -9.45
N ASP A 43 11.65 -11.03 -10.27
CA ASP A 43 11.66 -11.80 -11.52
C ASP A 43 11.45 -13.26 -11.13
N THR A 44 10.21 -13.66 -10.84
CA THR A 44 9.79 -15.03 -11.06
C THR A 44 9.80 -15.20 -12.56
N GLU A 45 10.91 -15.77 -13.02
CA GLU A 45 11.15 -16.32 -14.33
C GLU A 45 9.86 -16.96 -14.89
N ASP A 46 9.16 -16.25 -15.78
CA ASP A 46 8.45 -16.87 -16.89
C ASP A 46 9.53 -17.48 -17.80
N GLY A 47 10.11 -18.59 -17.33
CA GLY A 47 10.90 -19.50 -18.17
C GLY A 47 9.95 -20.14 -19.17
N GLU A 48 10.02 -19.65 -20.41
CA GLU A 48 9.52 -20.34 -21.58
C GLU A 48 10.14 -21.76 -21.65
N GLU A 49 9.33 -22.80 -21.43
CA GLU A 49 9.28 -24.05 -22.23
C GLU A 49 7.84 -24.62 -22.24
#